data_AF-A0A523Y026-F1
#
_entry.id   AF-A0A523Y026-F1
#
_cell.length_a   1.000
_cell.length_b   1.000
_cell.length_c   1.000
_cell.angle_alpha   90.00
_cell.angle_beta   90.00
_cell.angle_gamma   90.00
#
_symmetry.space_group_name_H-M   'P 1'
#
loop_
_entity.id
_entity.type
_entity.pdbx_description
1 polymer ?
#
loop_
_entity_poly.entity_id
_entity_poly.type
_entity_poly.pdbx_seq_one_letter_code
_entity_poly.pdbx_strand_id
1 'polypeptide(L)' 'MSPVKRINHVAIVVEDIDKALHFWRDALGLEVTHVEDVPDQKSVVAFL' A
#
# COMPACT_ATOMS: atom_id res chain seq x y z
N MET A 1 22.07 17.69 10.53
CA MET A 1 20.83 17.01 10.08
C MET A 1 20.78 17.07 8.57
N SER A 2 20.54 15.95 7.90
CA SER A 2 20.33 15.94 6.45
C SER A 2 18.96 16.56 6.13
N PRO A 3 18.85 17.40 5.09
CA PRO A 3 17.57 18.00 4.72
C PRO A 3 16.57 16.93 4.26
N VAL A 4 15.29 17.13 4.61
CA VAL A 4 14.18 16.29 4.13
C VAL A 4 14.07 16.46 2.62
N LYS A 5 14.13 15.35 1.87
CA LYS A 5 14.16 15.38 0.40
C LYS A 5 12.79 15.25 -0.24
N ARG A 6 11.98 14.30 0.22
CA ARG A 6 10.64 13.97 -0.31
C ARG A 6 9.88 13.03 0.60
N ILE A 7 8.56 12.94 0.39
CA ILE A 7 7.72 11.84 0.91
C ILE A 7 7.99 10.62 0.02
N ASN A 8 8.22 9.46 0.63
CA ASN A 8 8.49 8.23 -0.11
C ASN A 8 7.21 7.47 -0.47
N HIS A 9 6.32 7.28 0.50
CA HIS A 9 5.02 6.63 0.34
C HIS A 9 4.08 7.07 1.48
N VAL A 10 2.81 6.71 1.37
CA VAL A 10 1.81 6.87 2.43
C VAL A 10 1.21 5.49 2.71
N ALA A 11 1.29 5.03 3.96
CA ALA A 11 0.67 3.78 4.37
C ALA A 11 -0.79 4.01 4.76
N ILE A 12 -1.69 3.19 4.23
CA ILE A 12 -3.12 3.23 4.55
C ILE A 12 -3.49 1.86 5.13
N VAL A 13 -3.89 1.85 6.40
CA VAL A 13 -4.36 0.62 7.07
C VAL A 13 -5.80 0.37 6.66
N VAL A 14 -6.08 -0.84 6.21
CA VAL A 14 -7.40 -1.30 5.78
C VAL A 14 -7.73 -2.61 6.49
N GLU A 15 -9.01 -2.87 6.69
CA GLU A 15 -9.48 -4.13 7.30
C GLU A 15 -9.33 -5.32 6.34
N ASP A 16 -9.47 -5.07 5.03
CA ASP A 16 -9.49 -6.09 3.98
C ASP A 16 -8.83 -5.51 2.71
N ILE A 17 -7.73 -6.14 2.30
CA ILE A 17 -6.92 -5.68 1.16
C ILE A 17 -7.66 -5.87 -0.15
N ASP A 18 -8.40 -6.97 -0.33
CA ASP A 18 -9.12 -7.24 -1.58
C ASP A 18 -10.21 -6.19 -1.79
N LYS A 19 -10.95 -5.84 -0.72
CA LYS A 19 -11.93 -4.74 -0.76
C LYS A 19 -11.27 -3.39 -1.05
N ALA A 20 -10.09 -3.12 -0.47
CA ALA A 20 -9.37 -1.89 -0.74
C ALA A 20 -8.88 -1.82 -2.20
N LEU A 21 -8.44 -2.93 -2.78
CA LEU A 21 -7.99 -3.01 -4.16
C LEU A 21 -9.14 -2.76 -5.15
N HIS A 22 -10.38 -3.15 -4.83
CA HIS A 22 -11.53 -2.74 -5.66
C HIS A 22 -11.66 -1.22 -5.78
N PHE A 23 -11.34 -0.46 -4.73
CA PHE A 23 -11.35 0.99 -4.80
C PHE A 23 -10.10 1.53 -5.52
N TRP A 24 -8.91 1.17 -5.05
CA TRP A 24 -7.67 1.77 -5.55
C TRP A 24 -7.29 1.31 -6.96
N ARG A 25 -7.38 0.00 -7.24
CA ARG A 25 -7.04 -0.57 -8.55
C ARG A 25 -8.22 -0.51 -9.51
N ASP A 26 -9.38 -1.03 -9.13
CA ASP A 26 -10.46 -1.23 -10.11
C ASP A 26 -11.26 0.06 -10.39
N ALA A 27 -11.54 0.87 -9.36
CA ALA A 27 -12.29 2.11 -9.53
C ALA A 27 -11.41 3.31 -9.92
N LEU A 28 -10.20 3.44 -9.35
CA LEU A 28 -9.28 4.54 -9.61
C LEU A 28 -8.21 4.23 -10.66
N GLY A 29 -8.00 2.96 -11.01
CA GLY A 29 -7.05 2.56 -12.05
C GLY A 29 -5.58 2.55 -11.62
N LEU A 30 -5.26 2.53 -10.32
CA LEU A 30 -3.88 2.41 -9.84
C LEU A 30 -3.32 1.02 -10.10
N GLU A 31 -2.05 0.94 -10.48
CA GLU A 31 -1.38 -0.32 -10.78
C GLU A 31 -0.84 -0.97 -9.50
N VAL A 32 -1.23 -2.20 -9.22
CA VAL A 32 -0.59 -2.97 -8.14
C VAL A 32 0.76 -3.46 -8.64
N THR A 33 1.84 -2.90 -8.10
CA THR A 33 3.21 -3.29 -8.45
C THR A 33 3.61 -4.63 -7.84
N HIS A 34 3.26 -4.87 -6.57
CA HIS A 34 3.61 -6.08 -5.82
C HIS A 34 2.76 -6.21 -4.55
N VAL A 35 2.57 -7.44 -4.08
CA VAL A 35 1.91 -7.76 -2.81
C VAL A 35 2.86 -8.58 -1.94
N GLU A 36 3.13 -8.09 -0.73
CA GLU A 36 4.04 -8.72 0.22
C GLU A 36 3.30 -9.22 1.46
N ASP A 37 3.58 -10.45 1.89
CA ASP A 37 3.28 -10.89 3.25
C ASP A 37 4.42 -10.43 4.17
N VAL A 38 4.07 -9.73 5.25
CA VAL A 38 5.02 -9.22 6.25
C VAL A 38 4.67 -9.85 7.61
N PRO A 39 5.12 -11.10 7.88
CA PRO A 39 4.69 -11.87 9.04
C PRO A 39 5.01 -11.19 10.38
N ASP A 40 6.17 -10.53 10.46
CA ASP A 40 6.62 -9.81 11.65
C ASP A 40 5.68 -8.66 12.03
N GLN A 41 4.97 -8.11 11.04
CA GLN A 41 3.95 -7.08 11.22
C GLN A 41 2.52 -7.65 11.22
N LYS A 42 2.37 -8.97 11.06
CA LYS A 42 1.09 -9.68 10.93
C LYS A 42 0.17 -9.03 9.90
N SER A 43 0.75 -8.57 8.80
CA SER A 43 0.04 -7.82 7.77
C SER A 43 0.45 -8.29 6.38
N VAL A 44 -0.43 -8.04 5.43
CA VAL A 44 -0.13 -8.09 4.00
C VAL A 44 -0.12 -6.65 3.51
N VAL A 45 0.75 -6.32 2.56
CA VAL A 45 0.86 -4.97 1.99
C VAL A 45 0.79 -5.06 0.48
N ALA A 46 -0.14 -4.33 -0.12
CA ALA A 46 -0.18 -4.12 -1.57
C ALA A 46 0.46 -2.77 -1.90
N PHE A 47 1.45 -2.79 -2.78
CA PHE A 47 2.09 -1.59 -3.32
C PHE A 47 1.38 -1.16 -4.61
N LEU A 48 0.91 0.08 -4.63
CA LEU A 48 0.19 0.73 -5.73
C LEU A 48 1.05 1.82 -6.40
#